data_AF-A0A9E2AW45-F1
#
_entry.id   AF-A0A9E2AW45-F1
#
_cell.length_a   1.000
_cell.length_b   1.000
_cell.length_c   1.000
_cell.angle_alpha   90.00
_cell.angle_beta   90.00
_cell.angle_gamma   90.00
#
_symmetry.space_group_name_H-M   'P 1'
#
loop_
_entity.id
_entity.type
_entity.pdbx_description
1 polymer ?
#
loop_
_entity_poly.entity_id
_entity_poly.type
_entity_poly.pdbx_seq_one_letter_code
_entity_poly.pdbx_strand_id
1 'polypeptide(L)'
;EELPSVGHKTASVVVSQAFGTPAFPVDTHIHRLMYRWGFSSGKNVVQTEKDAKRIFPMEIWNDLHLQIIWYGREYSPARGWDIEKDIITKTIGRKKVLYEYYKNKKTR
;
A
#
# COMPACT_ATOMS: atom_id res chain seq x y z
N GLU A 1 -27.99 -6.25 -18.02
CA GLU A 1 -26.54 -6.09 -18.21
C GLU A 1 -25.85 -6.59 -16.94
N GLU A 2 -25.27 -7.78 -17.02
CA GLU A 2 -24.48 -8.38 -15.94
C GLU A 2 -23.12 -7.68 -15.90
N LEU A 3 -22.76 -7.09 -14.76
CA LEU A 3 -21.42 -6.52 -14.55
C LEU A 3 -20.44 -7.68 -14.27
N PRO A 4 -19.57 -8.05 -15.22
CA PRO A 4 -18.73 -9.23 -15.13
C PRO A 4 -17.37 -8.82 -14.57
N SER A 5 -17.26 -8.48 -13.28
CA SER A 5 -15.97 -8.16 -12.65
C SER A 5 -16.01 -8.08 -11.11
N VAL A 6 -17.01 -8.67 -10.45
CA VAL A 6 -16.96 -8.81 -8.97
C VAL A 6 -15.99 -9.94 -8.64
N GLY A 7 -14.70 -9.69 -8.83
CA GLY A 7 -13.65 -10.60 -8.38
C GLY A 7 -13.73 -10.77 -6.86
N HIS A 8 -13.33 -11.94 -6.39
CA HIS A 8 -13.34 -12.39 -4.98
C HIS A 8 -12.69 -11.45 -3.94
N LYS A 9 -12.23 -10.25 -4.30
CA LYS A 9 -11.76 -9.19 -3.38
C LYS A 9 -12.86 -8.30 -2.82
N THR A 10 -14.00 -8.17 -3.51
CA THR A 10 -15.13 -7.37 -3.01
C THR A 10 -15.74 -7.99 -1.74
N ALA A 11 -15.57 -9.30 -1.54
CA ALA A 11 -16.02 -10.00 -0.34
C ALA A 11 -15.28 -9.56 0.94
N SER A 12 -13.99 -9.16 0.87
CA SER A 12 -13.24 -8.75 2.07
C SER A 12 -13.58 -7.33 2.54
N VAL A 13 -14.10 -6.47 1.65
CA VAL A 13 -14.62 -5.14 2.01
C VAL A 13 -15.96 -5.25 2.73
N VAL A 14 -16.77 -6.25 2.38
CA VAL A 14 -18.08 -6.50 3.02
C VAL A 14 -17.97 -7.31 4.32
N VAL A 15 -17.00 -8.24 4.41
CA VAL A 15 -16.82 -9.07 5.61
C VAL A 15 -16.30 -8.28 6.82
N SER A 16 -15.58 -7.17 6.64
CA SER A 16 -15.18 -6.30 7.77
C SER A 16 -16.36 -5.56 8.42
N GLN A 17 -17.52 -5.44 7.75
CA GLN A 17 -18.74 -4.92 8.38
C GLN A 17 -19.52 -6.00 9.16
N ALA A 18 -19.22 -7.29 8.97
CA ALA A 18 -19.99 -8.38 9.57
C ALA A 18 -19.47 -8.86 10.95
N PHE A 19 -18.25 -8.50 11.36
CA PHE A 19 -17.57 -9.09 12.53
C PHE A 19 -17.16 -8.10 13.65
N GLY A 20 -17.64 -6.86 13.62
CA GLY A 20 -17.61 -5.94 14.78
C GLY A 20 -16.24 -5.44 15.24
N THR A 21 -15.13 -5.84 14.60
CA THR A 21 -13.79 -5.32 14.89
C THR A 21 -13.28 -4.48 13.72
N PRO A 22 -12.92 -3.22 13.95
CA PRO A 22 -12.33 -2.37 12.92
C PRO A 22 -11.01 -2.97 12.38
N ALA A 23 -10.95 -3.18 11.07
CA ALA A 23 -9.74 -3.64 10.37
C ALA A 23 -9.25 -2.58 9.38
N PHE A 24 -7.93 -2.45 9.24
CA PHE A 24 -7.32 -1.67 8.15
C PHE A 24 -6.98 -2.67 7.04
N PRO A 25 -7.71 -2.71 5.92
CA PRO A 25 -7.49 -3.76 4.92
C PRO A 25 -6.12 -3.54 4.24
N VAL A 26 -5.24 -4.54 4.32
CA VAL A 26 -3.91 -4.49 3.69
C VAL A 26 -3.90 -5.39 2.46
N ASP A 27 -3.73 -4.78 1.29
CA ASP A 27 -3.52 -5.49 0.03
C ASP A 27 -2.05 -5.43 -0.44
N THR A 28 -1.77 -5.90 -1.65
CA THR A 28 -0.41 -5.92 -2.21
C THR A 28 0.15 -4.53 -2.52
N HIS A 29 -0.70 -3.52 -2.79
CA HIS A 29 -0.27 -2.14 -2.97
C HIS A 29 0.12 -1.53 -1.63
N ILE A 30 -0.78 -1.62 -0.66
CA ILE A 30 -0.59 -1.08 0.70
C ILE A 30 0.63 -1.73 1.34
N HIS A 31 0.76 -3.06 1.28
CA HIS A 31 1.90 -3.75 1.88
C HIS A 31 3.24 -3.28 1.31
N ARG A 32 3.31 -3.14 -0.03
CA ARG A 32 4.51 -2.63 -0.71
C ARG A 32 4.80 -1.18 -0.34
N LEU A 33 3.79 -0.32 -0.34
CA LEU A 33 3.93 1.11 -0.09
C LEU A 33 4.29 1.41 1.35
N MET A 34 3.64 0.77 2.33
CA MET A 34 3.99 0.88 3.75
C MET A 34 5.44 0.47 4.01
N TYR A 35 5.96 -0.54 3.28
CA TYR A 35 7.38 -0.88 3.35
C TYR A 35 8.27 0.19 2.70
N ARG A 36 7.92 0.65 1.48
CA ARG A 36 8.66 1.69 0.73
C ARG A 36 8.76 2.99 1.50
N TRP A 37 7.68 3.42 2.17
CA TRP A 37 7.63 4.64 2.99
C TRP A 37 8.25 4.48 4.37
N GLY A 38 8.71 3.28 4.73
CA GLY A 38 9.32 3.02 6.02
C GLY A 38 8.35 2.91 7.19
N PHE A 39 7.03 2.87 6.94
CA PHE A 39 5.98 2.77 7.96
C PHE A 39 5.81 1.36 8.52
N SER A 40 6.14 0.33 7.76
CA SER A 40 6.13 -1.08 8.20
C SER A 40 7.45 -1.76 7.83
N SER A 41 7.85 -2.75 8.64
CA SER A 41 8.99 -3.62 8.33
C SER A 41 8.78 -4.47 7.07
N GLY A 42 7.54 -4.66 6.63
CA GLY A 42 7.19 -5.51 5.49
C GLY A 42 7.37 -7.01 5.75
N LYS A 43 7.53 -7.44 7.02
CA LYS A 43 7.75 -8.87 7.36
C LYS A 43 6.60 -9.77 6.92
N ASN A 44 5.36 -9.30 7.11
CA ASN A 44 4.14 -9.94 6.65
C ASN A 44 2.97 -8.93 6.67
N VAL A 45 1.83 -9.35 6.14
CA VAL A 45 0.61 -8.54 6.06
C VAL A 45 0.10 -8.16 7.44
N VAL A 46 0.08 -9.10 8.39
CA VAL A 46 -0.40 -8.89 9.77
C VAL A 46 0.38 -7.78 10.48
N GLN A 47 1.71 -7.80 10.37
CA GLN A 47 2.56 -6.74 10.92
C GLN A 47 2.27 -5.39 10.27
N THR A 48 2.02 -5.38 8.97
CA THR A 48 1.72 -4.14 8.25
C THR A 48 0.37 -3.57 8.63
N GLU A 49 -0.64 -4.41 8.84
CA GLU A 49 -1.94 -3.98 9.37
C GLU A 49 -1.77 -3.40 10.76
N LYS A 50 -1.04 -4.08 11.65
CA LYS A 50 -0.76 -3.58 13.01
C LYS A 50 -0.06 -2.23 12.99
N ASP A 51 0.92 -2.04 12.11
CA ASP A 51 1.61 -0.77 11.94
C ASP A 51 0.68 0.32 11.37
N ALA A 52 -0.15 0.01 10.37
CA ALA A 52 -1.12 0.94 9.81
C ALA A 52 -2.13 1.42 10.87
N LYS A 53 -2.71 0.50 11.65
CA LYS A 53 -3.64 0.83 12.73
C LYS A 53 -3.02 1.70 13.82
N ARG A 54 -1.72 1.56 14.07
CA ARG A 54 -0.97 2.39 15.04
C ARG A 54 -0.66 3.79 14.51
N ILE A 55 -0.49 3.94 13.19
CA ILE A 55 -0.05 5.19 12.55
C ILE A 55 -1.25 6.07 12.16
N PHE A 56 -2.32 5.47 11.66
CA PHE A 56 -3.44 6.20 11.08
C PHE A 56 -4.68 6.16 11.99
N PRO A 57 -5.38 7.30 12.17
CA PRO A 57 -6.67 7.34 12.85
C PRO A 57 -7.70 6.42 12.20
N MET A 58 -8.55 5.79 13.00
CA MET A 58 -9.49 4.76 12.54
C MET A 58 -10.55 5.29 11.58
N GLU A 59 -10.93 6.55 11.76
CA GLU A 59 -11.99 7.22 11.03
C GLU A 59 -11.66 7.35 9.54
N ILE A 60 -10.36 7.35 9.19
CA ILE A 60 -9.89 7.52 7.80
C ILE A 60 -9.46 6.22 7.13
N TRP A 61 -9.56 5.06 7.79
CA TRP A 61 -8.98 3.81 7.29
C TRP A 61 -9.50 3.39 5.92
N ASN A 62 -10.80 3.53 5.67
CA ASN A 62 -11.41 3.15 4.39
C ASN A 62 -10.99 4.09 3.25
N ASP A 63 -11.00 5.39 3.49
CA ASP A 63 -10.59 6.38 2.49
C ASP A 63 -9.10 6.24 2.19
N LEU A 64 -8.29 6.09 3.23
CA LEU A 64 -6.85 5.91 3.11
C LEU A 64 -6.50 4.62 2.35
N HIS A 65 -7.23 3.54 2.59
CA HIS A 65 -7.06 2.28 1.84
C HIS A 65 -7.17 2.52 0.32
N LEU A 66 -8.24 3.20 -0.12
CA LEU A 66 -8.44 3.51 -1.55
C LEU A 66 -7.40 4.48 -2.09
N GLN A 67 -7.07 5.53 -1.34
CA GLN A 67 -6.06 6.53 -1.73
C GLN A 67 -4.68 5.89 -1.94
N ILE A 68 -4.25 5.00 -1.03
CA ILE A 68 -2.97 4.30 -1.16
C ILE A 68 -2.99 3.37 -2.38
N ILE A 69 -4.10 2.69 -2.67
CA ILE A 69 -4.23 1.84 -3.86
C ILE A 69 -4.11 2.65 -5.14
N TRP A 70 -4.83 3.77 -5.26
CA TRP A 70 -4.75 4.65 -6.44
C TRP A 70 -3.35 5.20 -6.62
N TYR A 71 -2.75 5.72 -5.55
CA TYR A 71 -1.36 6.19 -5.57
C TYR A 71 -0.39 5.10 -6.03
N GLY A 72 -0.55 3.88 -5.50
CA GLY A 72 0.28 2.74 -5.84
C GLY A 72 0.11 2.21 -7.26
N ARG A 73 -0.97 2.58 -7.95
CA ARG A 73 -1.19 2.25 -9.37
C ARG A 73 -0.59 3.31 -10.28
N GLU A 74 -0.83 4.57 -9.96
CA GLU A 74 -0.47 5.69 -10.83
C GLU A 74 0.99 6.11 -10.68
N TYR A 75 1.48 6.22 -9.44
CA TYR A 75 2.80 6.82 -9.15
C TYR A 75 3.83 5.81 -8.69
N SER A 76 3.41 4.73 -8.01
CA SER A 76 4.33 3.74 -7.41
C SER A 76 4.06 2.29 -7.86
N PRO A 77 4.00 2.01 -9.18
CA PRO A 77 3.74 0.66 -9.67
C PRO A 77 4.84 -0.33 -9.24
N ALA A 78 4.51 -1.62 -9.27
CA ALA A 78 5.47 -2.67 -8.93
C ALA A 78 6.52 -2.88 -10.02
N ARG A 79 6.12 -2.76 -11.29
CA ARG A 79 6.98 -2.86 -12.49
C ARG A 79 7.05 -1.50 -13.17
N GLY A 80 8.18 -1.20 -13.80
CA GLY A 80 8.38 0.10 -14.47
C GLY A 80 8.34 1.28 -13.51
N TRP A 81 8.66 1.06 -12.23
CA TRP A 81 8.62 2.09 -11.21
C TRP A 81 9.64 3.20 -11.51
N ASP A 82 9.15 4.44 -11.58
CA ASP A 82 9.96 5.63 -11.77
C ASP A 82 9.87 6.51 -10.52
N ILE A 83 11.01 6.71 -9.85
CA ILE A 83 11.06 7.46 -8.61
C ILE A 83 10.73 8.94 -8.80
N GLU A 84 10.93 9.48 -10.00
CA GLU A 84 10.64 10.89 -10.28
C GLU A 84 9.14 11.18 -10.23
N LYS A 85 8.31 10.16 -10.46
CA LYS A 85 6.84 10.23 -10.39
C LYS A 85 6.31 9.86 -8.99
N ASP A 86 7.07 9.09 -8.22
CA ASP A 86 6.71 8.65 -6.86
C ASP A 86 7.12 9.68 -5.81
N ILE A 87 6.39 10.80 -5.74
CA ILE A 87 6.66 11.93 -4.85
C ILE A 87 6.82 11.49 -3.38
N ILE A 88 5.96 10.60 -2.88
CA ILE A 88 5.98 10.18 -1.47
C ILE A 88 7.25 9.39 -1.19
N THR A 89 7.55 8.36 -2.01
CA THR A 89 8.76 7.57 -1.78
C THR A 89 10.02 8.39 -2.04
N LYS A 90 10.01 9.33 -2.99
CA LYS A 90 11.12 10.24 -3.22
C LYS A 90 11.42 11.11 -1.99
N THR A 91 10.38 11.59 -1.30
CA THR A 91 10.51 12.49 -0.15
C THR A 91 10.81 11.77 1.15
N ILE A 92 10.08 10.69 1.47
CA ILE A 92 10.15 10.01 2.78
C ILE A 92 10.54 8.53 2.69
N GLY A 93 10.94 8.05 1.51
CA GLY A 93 11.20 6.65 1.28
C GLY A 93 12.29 6.06 2.18
N ARG A 94 12.12 4.78 2.51
CA ARG A 94 13.09 3.96 3.20
C ARG A 94 14.44 4.05 2.50
N LYS A 95 15.49 4.47 3.23
CA LYS A 95 16.86 4.65 2.70
C LYS A 95 17.36 3.50 1.84
N LYS A 96 17.14 2.25 2.28
CA LYS A 96 17.52 1.04 1.53
C LYS A 96 16.83 0.96 0.16
N VAL A 97 15.54 1.31 0.09
CA VAL A 97 14.77 1.29 -1.17
C VAL A 97 15.32 2.32 -2.14
N LEU A 98 15.58 3.54 -1.66
CA LEU A 98 16.16 4.62 -2.45
C LEU A 98 17.56 4.25 -2.98
N TYR A 99 18.40 3.72 -2.10
CA TYR A 99 19.75 3.27 -2.46
C TYR A 99 19.73 2.22 -3.58
N GLU A 100 18.93 1.16 -3.43
CA GLU A 100 18.82 0.10 -4.45
C GLU A 100 18.28 0.65 -5.78
N TYR A 101 17.31 1.57 -5.75
CA TYR A 101 16.80 2.21 -6.95
C TYR A 101 17.92 2.93 -7.73
N TYR A 102 18.66 3.82 -7.06
CA TYR A 102 19.72 4.60 -7.72
C TYR A 102 20.93 3.74 -8.12
N LYS A 103 21.26 2.70 -7.34
CA LYS A 103 22.30 1.74 -7.69
C LYS A 103 21.96 1.02 -9.01
N ASN A 104 20.73 0.50 -9.12
CA ASN A 104 20.29 -0.23 -10.31
C ASN A 104 20.15 0.67 -11.55
N LYS A 105 19.88 1.98 -11.36
CA LYS A 105 19.83 2.96 -12.44
C LYS A 105 21.23 3.29 -13.00
N LYS A 106 22.28 3.27 -12.17
CA LYS A 106 23.67 3.51 -12.61
C LYS A 106 24.28 2.33 -13.38
N THR A 107 23.78 1.12 -13.14
CA THR A 107 24.24 -0.11 -13.81
C THR A 107 23.56 -0.35 -15.17
N ARG A 108 22.60 0.50 -15.56
CA ARG A 108 21.91 0.48 -16.85
C ARG A 108 22.39 1.63 -17.70
#